data_AF-A0A9Q6ICH2-F1
#
_entry.id   AF-A0A9Q6ICH2-F1
#
_cell.length_a   1.000
_cell.length_b   1.000
_cell.length_c   1.000
_cell.angle_alpha   90.00
_cell.angle_beta   90.00
_cell.angle_gamma   90.00
#
_symmetry.space_group_name_H-M   'P 1'
#
loop_
_entity.id
_entity.type
_entity.pdbx_description
1 polymer ?
#
loop_
_entity_poly.entity_id
_entity_poly.type
_entity_poly.pdbx_seq_one_letter_code
_entity_poly.pdbx_strand_id
1 'polypeptide(L)'
;MTRCLIPLLLSILLLLSGCSIFRNYDLELQQTNQQLQAGNVDGALDLLEQHNPWQDKDLLYYFEKGELLRAKGDLIGSQLAWRRADRVVFTWEESVKFDSAKYLAQFGSYLINDKVRRYEGYDYEKVMLTTQMAINHLALQDFDGARIEIKKTHEREALIAELRDKQYLQLEEQARNQGINVRYQDLQGYPVATLDAPEVLALKNSYQSAFSHYLAGYLYEALGEKALAAAGYRQAIELRPHTPLLEQALGSLDRTTAKADESDLLIIVQNGLAPARGSVQLPVTVDIEGQPIPTLMSFPIMVADHSTSALSQISVDGRKQKLTALNSVSAMSRRALRDDMPGIILRTTYRAQSYASFQAQQLKKDPERAKERQRLNVLIEDADTRTWRTLPDTTQVTRLRLKKGQHRLTLGKTGELRFKLDQRYQVISLRRVGDQLFVIAPAPLEKNPLAAWFDHQ
;
A
#
# COMPACT_ATOMS: atom_id res chain seq x y z
N MET A 1 -27.46 19.95 42.75
CA MET A 1 -26.28 19.27 42.18
C MET A 1 -26.59 18.37 40.98
N THR A 2 -27.86 18.16 40.61
CA THR A 2 -28.30 17.30 39.50
C THR A 2 -28.28 17.95 38.10
N ARG A 3 -28.17 19.28 38.00
CA ARG A 3 -28.20 20.02 36.72
C ARG A 3 -26.86 20.04 35.95
N CYS A 4 -25.72 19.73 36.58
CA CYS A 4 -24.42 19.60 35.89
C CYS A 4 -24.09 18.16 35.47
N LEU A 5 -24.81 17.15 35.97
CA LEU A 5 -24.56 15.75 35.64
C LEU A 5 -25.02 15.39 34.23
N ILE A 6 -26.11 15.98 33.75
CA ILE A 6 -26.67 15.74 32.41
C ILE A 6 -25.74 16.23 31.28
N PRO A 7 -25.19 17.47 31.30
CA PRO A 7 -24.24 17.90 30.28
C PRO A 7 -22.91 17.15 30.35
N LEU A 8 -22.46 16.71 31.53
CA LEU A 8 -21.27 15.87 31.71
C LEU A 8 -21.48 14.45 31.14
N LEU A 9 -22.66 13.85 31.36
CA LEU A 9 -23.02 12.55 30.77
C LEU A 9 -23.17 12.64 29.25
N LEU A 10 -23.74 13.72 28.72
CA LEU A 10 -23.87 13.94 27.27
C LEU A 10 -22.50 14.14 26.61
N SER A 11 -21.58 14.85 27.26
CA SER A 11 -20.21 15.01 26.76
C SER A 11 -19.39 13.72 26.85
N ILE A 12 -19.61 12.89 27.87
CA ILE A 12 -19.03 11.53 27.95
C ILE A 12 -19.63 10.61 26.86
N LEU A 13 -20.94 10.69 26.57
CA LEU A 13 -21.56 9.94 25.47
C LEU A 13 -21.08 10.40 24.07
N LEU A 14 -20.84 11.70 23.87
CA LEU A 14 -20.26 12.23 22.63
C LEU A 14 -18.77 11.86 22.45
N LEU A 15 -18.04 11.63 23.54
CA LEU A 15 -16.68 11.10 23.50
C LEU A 15 -16.64 9.59 23.19
N LEU A 16 -17.71 8.85 23.49
CA LEU A 16 -17.84 7.42 23.18
C LEU A 16 -18.16 7.12 21.70
N SER A 17 -18.57 8.12 20.90
CA SER A 17 -18.62 7.98 19.43
C SER A 17 -17.25 8.02 18.75
N GLY A 18 -16.16 8.23 19.50
CA GLY A 18 -14.78 8.27 19.00
C GLY A 18 -14.03 6.93 19.00
N CYS A 19 -14.72 5.79 19.05
CA CYS A 19 -14.10 4.45 19.17
C CYS A 19 -13.06 4.11 18.09
N SER A 20 -13.02 4.83 16.98
CA SER A 20 -11.96 4.66 15.96
C SER A 20 -10.56 5.04 16.47
N ILE A 21 -10.44 5.88 17.51
CA ILE A 21 -9.15 6.30 18.09
C ILE A 21 -8.53 5.17 18.94
N PHE A 22 -9.34 4.24 19.48
CA PHE A 22 -8.88 3.10 20.28
C PHE A 22 -8.76 1.79 19.48
N ARG A 23 -9.06 1.83 18.17
CA ARG A 23 -8.92 0.68 17.27
C ARG A 23 -7.45 0.33 17.07
N ASN A 24 -7.08 -0.94 17.25
CA ASN A 24 -5.73 -1.42 16.97
C ASN A 24 -5.68 -2.11 15.61
N TYR A 25 -5.60 -1.30 14.56
CA TYR A 25 -5.56 -1.77 13.17
C TYR A 25 -4.48 -2.82 12.92
N ASP A 26 -3.29 -2.65 13.52
CA ASP A 26 -2.18 -3.58 13.34
C ASP A 26 -2.52 -4.99 13.85
N LEU A 27 -3.09 -5.08 15.05
CA LEU A 27 -3.50 -6.37 15.63
C LEU A 27 -4.61 -7.05 14.82
N GLU A 28 -5.61 -6.28 14.39
CA GLU A 28 -6.73 -6.79 13.59
C GLU A 28 -6.25 -7.37 12.25
N LEU A 29 -5.31 -6.67 11.59
CA LEU A 29 -4.76 -7.12 10.32
C LEU A 29 -3.75 -8.25 10.50
N GLN A 30 -3.04 -8.32 11.64
CA GLN A 30 -2.21 -9.47 11.96
C GLN A 30 -3.06 -10.76 12.02
N GLN A 31 -4.21 -10.73 12.69
CA GLN A 31 -5.14 -11.87 12.76
C GLN A 31 -5.71 -12.24 11.37
N THR A 32 -6.10 -11.23 10.60
CA THR A 32 -6.60 -11.41 9.22
C THR A 32 -5.54 -12.04 8.32
N ASN A 33 -4.30 -11.56 8.38
CA ASN A 33 -3.19 -12.06 7.59
C ASN A 33 -2.76 -13.47 8.01
N GLN A 34 -2.88 -13.84 9.29
CA GLN A 34 -2.66 -15.22 9.74
C GLN A 34 -3.65 -16.19 9.10
N GLN A 35 -4.93 -15.82 8.98
CA GLN A 35 -5.92 -16.63 8.26
C GLN A 35 -5.56 -16.76 6.77
N LEU A 36 -5.15 -15.66 6.13
CA LEU A 36 -4.71 -15.67 4.73
C LEU A 36 -3.46 -16.56 4.52
N GLN A 37 -2.47 -16.48 5.41
CA GLN A 37 -1.27 -17.34 5.41
C GLN A 37 -1.62 -18.82 5.60
N ALA A 38 -2.67 -19.13 6.36
CA ALA A 38 -3.18 -20.48 6.55
C ALA A 38 -4.05 -20.96 5.36
N GLY A 39 -4.33 -20.11 4.37
CA GLY A 39 -5.19 -20.43 3.23
C GLY A 39 -6.69 -20.29 3.53
N ASN A 40 -7.06 -19.89 4.74
CA ASN A 40 -8.45 -19.68 5.16
C ASN A 40 -8.92 -18.28 4.77
N VAL A 41 -9.17 -18.06 3.49
CA VAL A 41 -9.60 -16.75 2.96
C VAL A 41 -10.98 -16.34 3.49
N ASP A 42 -11.89 -17.31 3.69
CA ASP A 42 -13.21 -17.05 4.26
C ASP A 42 -13.10 -16.55 5.71
N GLY A 43 -12.28 -17.20 6.54
CA GLY A 43 -12.01 -16.72 7.90
C GLY A 43 -11.34 -15.35 7.93
N ALA A 44 -10.46 -15.05 6.96
CA ALA A 44 -9.88 -13.71 6.82
C ALA A 44 -10.93 -12.65 6.50
N LEU A 45 -11.86 -12.94 5.57
CA LEU A 45 -12.98 -12.06 5.23
C LEU A 45 -13.93 -11.85 6.42
N ASP A 46 -14.25 -12.91 7.16
CA ASP A 46 -15.12 -12.84 8.34
C ASP A 46 -14.51 -11.94 9.42
N LEU A 47 -13.21 -12.09 9.72
CA LEU A 47 -12.51 -11.21 10.64
C LEU A 47 -12.49 -9.76 10.16
N LEU A 48 -12.29 -9.53 8.86
CA LEU A 48 -12.32 -8.19 8.30
C LEU A 48 -13.70 -7.54 8.47
N GLU A 49 -14.79 -8.27 8.23
CA GLU A 49 -16.15 -7.74 8.45
C GLU A 49 -16.44 -7.51 9.94
N GLN A 50 -16.02 -8.42 10.83
CA GLN A 50 -16.21 -8.30 12.27
C GLN A 50 -15.52 -7.06 12.86
N HIS A 51 -14.30 -6.75 12.41
CA HIS A 51 -13.56 -5.57 12.84
C HIS A 51 -14.06 -4.27 12.19
N ASN A 52 -14.96 -4.36 11.22
CA ASN A 52 -15.56 -3.22 10.56
C ASN A 52 -17.09 -3.37 10.56
N PRO A 53 -17.81 -3.34 11.70
CA PRO A 53 -19.26 -3.60 11.71
C PRO A 53 -20.11 -2.43 11.19
N TRP A 54 -19.53 -1.22 11.07
CA TRP A 54 -20.25 0.00 10.72
C TRP A 54 -20.63 0.07 9.24
N GLN A 55 -21.66 0.87 8.91
CA GLN A 55 -22.12 1.06 7.53
C GLN A 55 -21.08 1.82 6.69
N ASP A 56 -20.49 2.85 7.26
CA ASP A 56 -19.45 3.64 6.60
C ASP A 56 -18.09 2.97 6.78
N LYS A 57 -17.57 2.41 5.69
CA LYS A 57 -16.25 1.77 5.63
C LYS A 57 -15.20 2.76 5.16
N ASP A 58 -14.00 2.65 5.70
CA ASP A 58 -12.85 3.47 5.29
C ASP A 58 -12.12 2.89 4.07
N LEU A 59 -11.10 3.62 3.61
CA LEU A 59 -10.28 3.22 2.47
C LEU A 59 -9.58 1.87 2.69
N LEU A 60 -9.05 1.65 3.91
CA LEU A 60 -8.31 0.44 4.25
C LEU A 60 -9.21 -0.78 4.16
N TYR A 61 -10.43 -0.73 4.69
CA TYR A 61 -11.37 -1.83 4.53
C TYR A 61 -11.51 -2.27 3.06
N TYR A 62 -11.67 -1.33 2.13
CA TYR A 62 -11.82 -1.65 0.71
C TYR A 62 -10.53 -2.15 0.05
N PHE A 63 -9.37 -1.63 0.47
CA PHE A 63 -8.07 -2.15 0.07
C PHE A 63 -7.90 -3.62 0.47
N GLU A 64 -8.10 -3.93 1.76
CA GLU A 64 -7.93 -5.27 2.30
C GLU A 64 -8.97 -6.24 1.72
N LYS A 65 -10.25 -5.84 1.66
CA LYS A 65 -11.33 -6.66 1.11
C LYS A 65 -11.09 -7.03 -0.35
N GLY A 66 -10.58 -6.10 -1.16
CA GLY A 66 -10.33 -6.37 -2.56
C GLY A 66 -9.20 -7.40 -2.76
N GLU A 67 -8.13 -7.37 -1.98
CA GLU A 67 -7.08 -8.42 -2.04
C GLU A 67 -7.59 -9.77 -1.52
N LEU A 68 -8.38 -9.79 -0.44
CA LEU A 68 -8.93 -11.05 0.09
C LEU A 68 -9.90 -11.70 -0.91
N LEU A 69 -10.81 -10.93 -1.53
CA LEU A 69 -11.69 -11.43 -2.57
C LEU A 69 -10.91 -11.89 -3.81
N ARG A 70 -9.82 -11.20 -4.15
CA ARG A 70 -8.93 -11.62 -5.23
C ARG A 70 -8.27 -12.96 -4.91
N ALA A 71 -7.75 -13.14 -3.69
CA ALA A 71 -7.18 -14.40 -3.22
C ALA A 71 -8.21 -15.54 -3.19
N LYS A 72 -9.48 -15.23 -2.91
CA LYS A 72 -10.61 -16.18 -3.01
C LYS A 72 -10.95 -16.60 -4.45
N GLY A 73 -10.46 -15.87 -5.46
CA GLY A 73 -10.82 -16.04 -6.87
C GLY A 73 -12.10 -15.27 -7.27
N ASP A 74 -12.70 -14.50 -6.37
CA ASP A 74 -13.82 -13.60 -6.67
C ASP A 74 -13.28 -12.27 -7.24
N LEU A 75 -12.86 -12.32 -8.50
CA LEU A 75 -12.29 -11.16 -9.20
C LEU A 75 -13.32 -10.03 -9.37
N ILE A 76 -14.61 -10.36 -9.54
CA ILE A 76 -15.67 -9.36 -9.68
C ILE A 76 -15.91 -8.65 -8.35
N GLY A 77 -16.04 -9.40 -7.25
CA GLY A 77 -16.15 -8.83 -5.90
C GLY A 77 -14.92 -8.01 -5.54
N SER A 78 -13.72 -8.48 -5.88
CA SER A 78 -12.47 -7.74 -5.74
C SER A 78 -12.51 -6.39 -6.46
N GLN A 79 -12.88 -6.38 -7.75
CA GLN A 79 -13.03 -5.14 -8.52
C GLN A 79 -14.08 -4.21 -7.94
N LEU A 80 -15.20 -4.73 -7.44
CA LEU A 80 -16.23 -3.91 -6.80
C LEU A 80 -15.73 -3.25 -5.50
N ALA A 81 -14.99 -3.99 -4.67
CA ALA A 81 -14.37 -3.44 -3.46
C ALA A 81 -13.34 -2.36 -3.82
N TRP A 82 -12.44 -2.63 -4.77
CA TRP A 82 -11.44 -1.66 -5.18
C TRP A 82 -12.01 -0.46 -5.93
N ARG A 83 -13.12 -0.57 -6.68
CA ARG A 83 -13.82 0.60 -7.22
C ARG A 83 -14.35 1.53 -6.12
N ARG A 84 -14.71 1.00 -4.94
CA ARG A 84 -15.08 1.83 -3.79
C ARG A 84 -13.87 2.55 -3.21
N ALA A 85 -12.72 1.87 -3.10
CA ALA A 85 -11.45 2.49 -2.74
C ALA A 85 -11.04 3.58 -3.76
N ASP A 86 -11.12 3.28 -5.05
CA ASP A 86 -10.75 4.18 -6.15
C ASP A 86 -11.61 5.45 -6.15
N ARG A 87 -12.88 5.35 -5.76
CA ARG A 87 -13.73 6.54 -5.56
C ARG A 87 -13.23 7.44 -4.43
N VAL A 88 -12.79 6.86 -3.32
CA VAL A 88 -12.21 7.64 -2.20
C VAL A 88 -10.92 8.32 -2.65
N VAL A 89 -10.07 7.61 -3.40
CA VAL A 89 -8.85 8.18 -3.98
C VAL A 89 -9.20 9.28 -4.98
N PHE A 90 -10.21 9.09 -5.83
CA PHE A 90 -10.67 10.09 -6.79
C PHE A 90 -11.15 11.38 -6.10
N THR A 91 -11.91 11.27 -4.99
CA THR A 91 -12.29 12.46 -4.21
C THR A 91 -11.08 13.20 -3.64
N TRP A 92 -10.04 12.47 -3.23
CA TRP A 92 -8.75 13.08 -2.86
C TRP A 92 -8.11 13.77 -4.07
N GLU A 93 -8.06 13.13 -5.24
CA GLU A 93 -7.52 13.72 -6.47
C GLU A 93 -8.24 15.02 -6.86
N GLU A 94 -9.57 15.05 -6.77
CA GLU A 94 -10.36 16.26 -7.04
C GLU A 94 -10.03 17.38 -6.06
N SER A 95 -9.88 17.06 -4.76
CA SER A 95 -9.52 18.05 -3.75
C SER A 95 -8.14 18.67 -4.00
N VAL A 96 -7.17 17.86 -4.45
CA VAL A 96 -5.81 18.29 -4.79
C VAL A 96 -5.80 19.14 -6.07
N LYS A 97 -6.54 18.70 -7.10
CA LYS A 97 -6.62 19.42 -8.39
C LYS A 97 -7.34 20.76 -8.25
N PHE A 98 -8.36 20.84 -7.40
CA PHE A 98 -9.13 22.07 -7.19
C PHE A 98 -8.31 23.16 -6.48
N ASP A 99 -7.65 22.82 -5.37
CA ASP A 99 -6.85 23.78 -4.61
C ASP A 99 -5.75 23.07 -3.82
N SER A 100 -4.62 22.79 -4.50
CA SER A 100 -3.47 22.15 -3.88
C SER A 100 -2.89 22.94 -2.71
N ALA A 101 -2.98 24.28 -2.74
CA ALA A 101 -2.42 25.12 -1.68
C ALA A 101 -3.25 25.01 -0.40
N LYS A 102 -4.59 25.07 -0.52
CA LYS A 102 -5.51 24.85 0.59
C LYS A 102 -5.41 23.44 1.14
N TYR A 103 -5.31 22.43 0.28
CA TYR A 103 -5.11 21.04 0.71
C TYR A 103 -3.84 20.91 1.56
N LEU A 104 -2.71 21.43 1.08
CA LEU A 104 -1.44 21.36 1.82
C LEU A 104 -1.48 22.19 3.12
N ALA A 105 -2.15 23.35 3.13
CA ALA A 105 -2.33 24.14 4.34
C ALA A 105 -3.13 23.39 5.42
N GLN A 106 -4.21 22.70 5.02
CA GLN A 106 -4.97 21.84 5.92
C GLN A 106 -4.11 20.67 6.43
N PHE A 107 -3.35 20.04 5.54
CA PHE A 107 -2.44 18.93 5.88
C PHE A 107 -1.38 19.35 6.91
N GLY A 108 -0.84 20.57 6.82
CA GLY A 108 0.13 21.11 7.78
C GLY A 108 -0.47 21.50 9.13
N SER A 109 -1.77 21.75 9.21
CA SER A 109 -2.44 22.26 10.43
C SER A 109 -2.72 21.21 11.52
N TYR A 110 -2.52 19.92 11.23
CA TYR A 110 -2.79 18.83 12.18
C TYR A 110 -1.66 18.67 13.20
N LEU A 111 -1.80 19.32 14.36
CA LEU A 111 -0.77 19.35 15.41
C LEU A 111 -1.15 18.56 16.67
N ILE A 112 -2.27 17.82 16.67
CA ILE A 112 -2.76 17.13 17.88
C ILE A 112 -2.25 15.69 17.95
N ASN A 113 -2.56 14.88 16.94
CA ASN A 113 -2.09 13.49 16.82
C ASN A 113 -2.25 13.03 15.35
N ASP A 114 -1.25 12.33 14.81
CA ASP A 114 -1.30 11.82 13.43
C ASP A 114 -2.44 10.79 13.23
N LYS A 115 -2.87 10.05 14.26
CA LYS A 115 -4.00 9.10 14.21
C LYS A 115 -5.37 9.75 14.03
N VAL A 116 -5.53 11.03 14.36
CA VAL A 116 -6.81 11.76 14.21
C VAL A 116 -7.14 12.04 12.75
N ARG A 117 -6.12 11.95 11.86
CA ARG A 117 -6.29 12.18 10.43
C ARG A 117 -7.08 11.06 9.79
N ARG A 118 -7.93 11.41 8.82
CA ARG A 118 -8.54 10.41 7.93
C ARG A 118 -7.42 9.74 7.12
N TYR A 119 -7.50 8.43 6.99
CA TYR A 119 -6.57 7.69 6.15
C TYR A 119 -6.87 7.92 4.67
N GLU A 120 -5.90 8.43 3.92
CA GLU A 120 -6.03 8.78 2.49
C GLU A 120 -5.22 7.84 1.58
N GLY A 121 -4.49 6.87 2.16
CA GLY A 121 -3.58 5.98 1.45
C GLY A 121 -2.23 6.63 1.18
N TYR A 122 -1.15 5.86 1.24
CA TYR A 122 0.15 6.32 0.78
C TYR A 122 0.20 6.36 -0.75
N ASP A 123 1.06 7.19 -1.32
CA ASP A 123 1.09 7.42 -2.76
C ASP A 123 1.33 6.13 -3.56
N TYR A 124 2.20 5.26 -3.05
CA TYR A 124 2.42 3.93 -3.63
C TYR A 124 1.18 3.03 -3.56
N GLU A 125 0.38 3.11 -2.50
CA GLU A 125 -0.85 2.32 -2.36
C GLU A 125 -1.91 2.81 -3.35
N LYS A 126 -2.04 4.14 -3.52
CA LYS A 126 -2.95 4.71 -4.50
C LYS A 126 -2.57 4.26 -5.91
N VAL A 127 -1.29 4.27 -6.26
CA VAL A 127 -0.83 3.78 -7.58
C VAL A 127 -1.01 2.27 -7.71
N MET A 128 -0.66 1.50 -6.68
CA MET A 128 -0.84 0.05 -6.68
C MET A 128 -2.30 -0.36 -6.80
N LEU A 129 -3.26 0.42 -6.27
CA LEU A 129 -4.69 0.13 -6.43
C LEU A 129 -5.07 -0.09 -7.90
N THR A 130 -4.77 0.87 -8.78
CA THR A 130 -5.12 0.78 -10.20
C THR A 130 -4.28 -0.26 -10.93
N THR A 131 -3.03 -0.47 -10.51
CA THR A 131 -2.22 -1.58 -11.02
C THR A 131 -2.82 -2.95 -10.68
N GLN A 132 -3.28 -3.17 -9.44
CA GLN A 132 -3.94 -4.40 -9.03
C GLN A 132 -5.28 -4.59 -9.77
N MET A 133 -6.04 -3.51 -9.96
CA MET A 133 -7.28 -3.55 -10.76
C MET A 133 -6.99 -3.91 -12.24
N ALA A 134 -5.89 -3.40 -12.82
CA ALA A 134 -5.47 -3.78 -14.18
C ALA A 134 -5.12 -5.27 -14.27
N ILE A 135 -4.44 -5.83 -13.27
CA ILE A 135 -4.15 -7.28 -13.22
C ILE A 135 -5.43 -8.09 -13.16
N ASN A 136 -6.43 -7.68 -12.37
CA ASN A 136 -7.73 -8.35 -12.33
C ASN A 136 -8.42 -8.35 -13.70
N HIS A 137 -8.43 -7.21 -14.39
CA HIS A 137 -8.96 -7.11 -15.75
C HIS A 137 -8.21 -8.04 -16.73
N LEU A 138 -6.88 -8.08 -16.67
CA LEU A 138 -6.07 -8.98 -17.51
C LEU A 138 -6.31 -10.46 -17.21
N ALA A 139 -6.52 -10.83 -15.94
CA ALA A 139 -6.91 -12.19 -15.56
C ALA A 139 -8.26 -12.58 -16.18
N LEU A 140 -9.19 -11.63 -16.32
CA LEU A 140 -10.48 -11.79 -17.01
C LEU A 140 -10.40 -11.62 -18.54
N GLN A 141 -9.20 -11.48 -19.12
CA GLN A 141 -8.98 -11.17 -20.54
C GLN A 141 -9.60 -9.84 -21.01
N ASP A 142 -9.89 -8.94 -20.09
CA ASP A 142 -10.45 -7.61 -20.36
C ASP A 142 -9.32 -6.59 -20.54
N PHE A 143 -8.69 -6.60 -21.71
CA PHE A 143 -7.60 -5.68 -22.02
C PHE A 143 -8.07 -4.21 -22.06
N ASP A 144 -9.30 -3.93 -22.47
CA ASP A 144 -9.85 -2.57 -22.49
C ASP A 144 -10.08 -2.02 -21.07
N GLY A 145 -10.63 -2.84 -20.17
CA GLY A 145 -10.73 -2.51 -18.75
C GLY A 145 -9.35 -2.27 -18.12
N ALA A 146 -8.37 -3.14 -18.42
CA ALA A 146 -6.99 -2.94 -17.98
C ALA A 146 -6.39 -1.63 -18.48
N ARG A 147 -6.72 -1.22 -19.72
CA ARG A 147 -6.26 0.04 -20.32
C ARG A 147 -6.79 1.26 -19.58
N ILE A 148 -8.04 1.21 -19.13
CA ILE A 148 -8.63 2.28 -18.32
C ILE A 148 -7.86 2.43 -17.00
N GLU A 149 -7.59 1.32 -16.31
CA GLU A 149 -6.88 1.38 -15.03
C GLU A 149 -5.41 1.81 -15.18
N ILE A 150 -4.71 1.36 -16.23
CA ILE A 150 -3.35 1.84 -16.55
C ILE A 150 -3.33 3.33 -16.86
N LYS A 151 -4.35 3.86 -17.55
CA LYS A 151 -4.46 5.30 -17.80
C LYS A 151 -4.59 6.06 -16.47
N LYS A 152 -5.46 5.60 -15.55
CA LYS A 152 -5.59 6.20 -14.22
C LYS A 152 -4.27 6.15 -13.44
N THR A 153 -3.52 5.05 -13.51
CA THR A 153 -2.19 4.94 -12.90
C THR A 153 -1.29 6.10 -13.33
N HIS A 154 -1.17 6.38 -14.64
CA HIS A 154 -0.34 7.48 -15.12
C HIS A 154 -0.84 8.87 -14.69
N GLU A 155 -2.15 9.11 -14.75
CA GLU A 155 -2.75 10.39 -14.32
C GLU A 155 -2.51 10.64 -12.83
N ARG A 156 -2.60 9.58 -12.02
CA ARG A 156 -2.38 9.62 -10.58
C ARG A 156 -0.91 9.85 -10.24
N GLU A 157 0.02 9.18 -10.91
CA GLU A 157 1.46 9.42 -10.74
C GLU A 157 1.84 10.87 -11.07
N ALA A 158 1.28 11.44 -12.16
CA ALA A 158 1.53 12.82 -12.54
C ALA A 158 1.00 13.82 -11.49
N LEU A 159 -0.22 13.59 -10.97
CA LEU A 159 -0.80 14.42 -9.91
C LEU A 159 0.03 14.34 -8.62
N ILE A 160 0.45 13.14 -8.22
CA ILE A 160 1.29 12.93 -7.04
C ILE A 160 2.62 13.67 -7.19
N ALA A 161 3.25 13.58 -8.37
CA ALA A 161 4.50 14.29 -8.64
C ALA A 161 4.36 15.81 -8.42
N GLU A 162 3.34 16.43 -9.03
CA GLU A 162 3.08 17.86 -8.89
C GLU A 162 2.80 18.27 -7.44
N LEU A 163 2.01 17.47 -6.72
CA LEU A 163 1.69 17.73 -5.31
C LEU A 163 2.93 17.63 -4.42
N ARG A 164 3.79 16.63 -4.64
CA ARG A 164 5.00 16.41 -3.84
C ARG A 164 6.03 17.52 -4.04
N ASP A 165 6.19 18.02 -5.27
CA ASP A 165 7.05 19.17 -5.55
C ASP A 165 6.61 20.42 -4.74
N LYS A 166 5.30 20.69 -4.73
CA LYS A 166 4.72 21.79 -3.94
C LYS A 166 4.86 21.57 -2.43
N GLN A 167 4.61 20.35 -1.97
CA GLN A 167 4.71 19.99 -0.55
C GLN A 167 6.15 20.16 -0.03
N TYR A 168 7.15 19.74 -0.82
CA TYR A 168 8.55 19.85 -0.44
C TYR A 168 8.94 21.31 -0.18
N LEU A 169 8.58 22.22 -1.10
CA LEU A 169 8.86 23.66 -0.97
C LEU A 169 8.20 24.27 0.28
N GLN A 170 6.94 23.92 0.54
CA GLN A 170 6.22 24.42 1.72
C GLN A 170 6.81 23.90 3.04
N LEU A 171 7.20 22.63 3.09
CA LEU A 171 7.83 22.06 4.28
C LEU A 171 9.19 22.71 4.55
N GLU A 172 9.98 22.99 3.51
CA GLU A 172 11.25 23.68 3.63
C GLU A 172 11.07 25.11 4.18
N GLU A 173 10.08 25.85 3.66
CA GLU A 173 9.74 27.19 4.13
C GLU A 173 9.25 27.17 5.60
N GLN A 174 8.36 26.25 5.95
CA GLN A 174 7.84 26.10 7.31
C GLN A 174 8.94 25.73 8.32
N ALA A 175 9.80 24.77 7.96
CA ALA A 175 10.93 24.36 8.79
C ALA A 175 11.88 25.55 9.05
N ARG A 176 12.18 26.34 8.01
CA ARG A 176 12.98 27.57 8.11
C ARG A 176 12.31 28.61 9.02
N ASN A 177 11.02 28.86 8.85
CA ASN A 177 10.27 29.85 9.64
C ASN A 177 10.16 29.46 11.13
N GLN A 178 10.13 28.17 11.43
CA GLN A 178 10.08 27.65 12.81
C GLN A 178 11.46 27.38 13.41
N GLY A 179 12.54 27.61 12.67
CA GLY A 179 13.91 27.33 13.12
C GLY A 179 14.20 25.83 13.35
N ILE A 180 13.43 24.94 12.73
CA ILE A 180 13.57 23.49 12.88
C ILE A 180 14.47 22.96 11.78
N ASN A 181 15.71 22.60 12.14
CA ASN A 181 16.71 22.04 11.22
C ASN A 181 16.99 20.54 11.47
N VAL A 182 16.18 19.88 12.28
CA VAL A 182 16.36 18.48 12.66
C VAL A 182 16.08 17.57 11.46
N ARG A 183 17.03 16.69 11.15
CA ARG A 183 16.87 15.63 10.14
C ARG A 183 16.66 14.29 10.84
N TYR A 184 16.13 13.30 10.14
CA TYR A 184 15.92 11.99 10.75
C TYR A 184 17.24 11.31 11.15
N GLN A 185 18.36 11.70 10.54
CA GLN A 185 19.71 11.28 10.93
C GLN A 185 20.12 11.76 12.33
N ASP A 186 19.55 12.86 12.80
CA ASP A 186 19.86 13.45 14.10
C ASP A 186 19.06 12.80 15.24
N LEU A 187 18.05 11.98 14.90
CA LEU A 187 17.18 11.30 15.85
C LEU A 187 17.89 10.10 16.48
N GLN A 188 18.49 10.31 17.64
CA GLN A 188 19.14 9.25 18.41
C GLN A 188 18.14 8.13 18.76
N GLY A 189 18.51 6.88 18.44
CA GLY A 189 17.65 5.70 18.66
C GLY A 189 16.67 5.39 17.52
N TYR A 190 16.56 6.25 16.51
CA TYR A 190 15.76 5.97 15.31
C TYR A 190 16.52 5.05 14.34
N PRO A 191 15.88 4.05 13.69
CA PRO A 191 16.56 3.09 12.80
C PRO A 191 16.86 3.68 11.40
N VAL A 192 17.75 4.67 11.33
CA VAL A 192 18.10 5.43 10.11
C VAL A 192 18.59 4.55 8.95
N ALA A 193 19.32 3.47 9.25
CA ALA A 193 19.86 2.56 8.25
C ALA A 193 18.77 1.89 7.40
N THR A 194 17.54 1.77 7.91
CA THR A 194 16.43 1.18 7.16
C THR A 194 15.97 2.09 6.02
N LEU A 195 16.02 3.42 6.21
CA LEU A 195 15.59 4.41 5.23
C LEU A 195 16.69 4.74 4.21
N ASP A 196 17.96 4.58 4.59
CA ASP A 196 19.13 4.80 3.72
C ASP A 196 19.64 3.50 3.07
N ALA A 197 18.86 2.42 3.12
CA ALA A 197 19.21 1.16 2.48
C ALA A 197 19.35 1.34 0.95
N PRO A 198 20.31 0.66 0.28
CA PRO A 198 20.57 0.87 -1.15
C PRO A 198 19.34 0.69 -2.04
N GLU A 199 18.48 -0.29 -1.74
CA GLU A 199 17.25 -0.55 -2.48
C GLU A 199 16.18 0.56 -2.33
N VAL A 200 16.24 1.34 -1.26
CA VAL A 200 15.35 2.49 -1.02
C VAL A 200 15.88 3.73 -1.75
N LEU A 201 17.19 3.95 -1.70
CA LEU A 201 17.86 5.06 -2.38
C LEU A 201 17.89 4.89 -3.91
N ALA A 202 17.90 3.65 -4.39
CA ALA A 202 17.86 3.34 -5.82
C ALA A 202 16.50 3.65 -6.48
N LEU A 203 15.42 3.79 -5.69
CA LEU A 203 14.13 4.21 -6.23
C LEU A 203 14.19 5.67 -6.68
N LYS A 204 13.47 6.01 -7.76
CA LYS A 204 13.32 7.42 -8.17
C LYS A 204 12.45 8.20 -7.18
N ASN A 205 11.34 7.59 -6.77
CA ASN A 205 10.38 8.09 -5.80
C ASN A 205 9.65 6.89 -5.17
N SER A 206 8.72 7.16 -4.26
CA SER A 206 7.97 6.11 -3.56
C SER A 206 6.80 5.55 -4.36
N TYR A 207 6.27 6.23 -5.36
CA TYR A 207 4.95 5.94 -5.93
C TYR A 207 4.98 5.31 -7.32
N GLN A 208 6.02 5.56 -8.13
CA GLN A 208 6.15 4.94 -9.45
C GLN A 208 6.70 3.52 -9.35
N SER A 209 6.15 2.63 -10.16
CA SER A 209 6.50 1.21 -10.16
C SER A 209 6.95 0.76 -11.55
N ALA A 210 8.19 0.24 -11.64
CA ALA A 210 8.70 -0.31 -12.89
C ALA A 210 7.83 -1.46 -13.41
N PHE A 211 7.20 -2.24 -12.51
CA PHE A 211 6.22 -3.25 -12.88
C PHE A 211 4.97 -2.63 -13.52
N SER A 212 4.43 -1.54 -12.98
CA SER A 212 3.21 -0.90 -13.52
C SER A 212 3.42 -0.39 -14.94
N HIS A 213 4.57 0.24 -15.21
CA HIS A 213 4.91 0.69 -16.57
C HIS A 213 5.29 -0.46 -17.50
N TYR A 214 5.90 -1.54 -17.00
CA TYR A 214 6.14 -2.75 -17.79
C TYR A 214 4.81 -3.42 -18.19
N LEU A 215 3.86 -3.50 -17.26
CA LEU A 215 2.51 -4.02 -17.50
C LEU A 215 1.78 -3.16 -18.53
N ALA A 216 1.88 -1.82 -18.42
CA ALA A 216 1.37 -0.89 -19.41
C ALA A 216 1.98 -1.16 -20.80
N GLY A 217 3.30 -1.32 -20.88
CA GLY A 217 4.01 -1.66 -22.12
C GLY A 217 3.48 -2.95 -22.76
N TYR A 218 3.34 -4.01 -21.96
CA TYR A 218 2.81 -5.31 -22.41
C TYR A 218 1.35 -5.22 -22.87
N LEU A 219 0.52 -4.49 -22.13
CA LEU A 219 -0.88 -4.26 -22.46
C LEU A 219 -1.03 -3.51 -23.79
N TYR A 220 -0.33 -2.39 -23.96
CA TYR A 220 -0.39 -1.61 -25.20
C TYR A 220 0.18 -2.39 -26.39
N GLU A 221 1.19 -3.23 -26.16
CA GLU A 221 1.69 -4.14 -27.19
C GLU A 221 0.62 -5.15 -27.61
N ALA A 222 -0.10 -5.74 -26.65
CA ALA A 222 -1.20 -6.68 -26.90
C ALA A 222 -2.35 -6.02 -27.70
N LEU A 223 -2.60 -4.73 -27.45
CA LEU A 223 -3.60 -3.92 -28.17
C LEU A 223 -3.11 -3.40 -29.53
N GLY A 224 -1.84 -3.63 -29.91
CA GLY A 224 -1.25 -3.12 -31.14
C GLY A 224 -0.85 -1.63 -31.09
N GLU A 225 -0.95 -0.99 -29.93
CA GLU A 225 -0.62 0.42 -29.69
C GLU A 225 0.91 0.59 -29.46
N LYS A 226 1.73 0.27 -30.47
CA LYS A 226 3.20 0.21 -30.36
C LYS A 226 3.86 1.46 -29.76
N ALA A 227 3.40 2.66 -30.11
CA ALA A 227 3.98 3.90 -29.59
C ALA A 227 3.79 4.02 -28.07
N LEU A 228 2.61 3.65 -27.57
CA LEU A 228 2.30 3.62 -26.14
C LEU A 228 3.04 2.47 -25.44
N ALA A 229 3.17 1.32 -26.10
CA ALA A 229 3.96 0.20 -25.60
C ALA A 229 5.43 0.59 -25.37
N ALA A 230 6.04 1.24 -26.36
CA ALA A 230 7.41 1.75 -26.25
C ALA A 230 7.55 2.79 -25.13
N ALA A 231 6.57 3.66 -24.93
CA ALA A 231 6.58 4.63 -23.82
C ALA A 231 6.56 3.92 -22.45
N GLY A 232 5.67 2.93 -22.28
CA GLY A 232 5.60 2.11 -21.06
C GLY A 232 6.91 1.37 -20.78
N TYR A 233 7.48 0.70 -21.78
CA TYR A 233 8.76 0.01 -21.60
C TYR A 233 9.93 0.95 -21.30
N ARG A 234 10.00 2.13 -21.93
CA ARG A 234 11.03 3.13 -21.61
C ARG A 234 10.93 3.62 -20.17
N GLN A 235 9.73 3.90 -19.68
CA GLN A 235 9.51 4.29 -18.28
C GLN A 235 9.91 3.17 -17.31
N ALA A 236 9.58 1.92 -17.63
CA ALA A 236 10.04 0.77 -16.83
C ALA A 236 11.57 0.67 -16.76
N ILE A 237 12.27 0.88 -17.89
CA ILE A 237 13.75 0.90 -17.95
C ILE A 237 14.32 2.08 -17.16
N GLU A 238 13.71 3.26 -17.23
CA GLU A 238 14.13 4.44 -16.47
C GLU A 238 14.08 4.18 -14.96
N LEU A 239 13.01 3.55 -14.49
CA LEU A 239 12.83 3.21 -13.08
C LEU A 239 13.67 2.02 -12.61
N ARG A 240 14.08 1.14 -13.53
CA ARG A 240 14.90 -0.04 -13.22
C ARG A 240 15.91 -0.34 -14.34
N PRO A 241 16.96 0.47 -14.48
CA PRO A 241 17.96 0.31 -15.54
C PRO A 241 18.71 -1.02 -15.40
N HIS A 242 19.38 -1.45 -16.48
CA HIS A 242 20.17 -2.68 -16.51
C HIS A 242 19.36 -3.95 -16.21
N THR A 243 18.10 -3.96 -16.61
CA THR A 243 17.20 -5.11 -16.45
C THR A 243 16.96 -5.76 -17.82
N PRO A 244 17.59 -6.90 -18.14
CA PRO A 244 17.54 -7.49 -19.48
C PRO A 244 16.14 -7.74 -20.03
N LEU A 245 15.19 -8.13 -19.16
CA LEU A 245 13.79 -8.33 -19.55
C LEU A 245 13.16 -7.05 -20.13
N LEU A 246 13.44 -5.89 -19.54
CA LEU A 246 12.86 -4.61 -19.93
C LEU A 246 13.47 -4.11 -21.24
N GLU A 247 14.81 -4.19 -21.34
CA GLU A 247 15.56 -3.82 -22.54
C GLU A 247 15.18 -4.70 -23.74
N GLN A 248 15.02 -6.01 -23.52
CA GLN A 248 14.58 -6.94 -24.55
C GLN A 248 13.14 -6.65 -25.00
N ALA A 249 12.23 -6.33 -24.08
CA ALA A 249 10.85 -6.00 -24.42
C ALA A 249 10.77 -4.77 -25.36
N LEU A 250 11.52 -3.71 -25.05
CA LEU A 250 11.60 -2.53 -25.92
C LEU A 250 12.30 -2.84 -27.25
N GLY A 251 13.45 -3.51 -27.22
CA GLY A 251 14.26 -3.77 -28.43
C GLY A 251 13.63 -4.76 -29.42
N SER A 252 12.71 -5.61 -28.96
CA SER A 252 12.02 -6.59 -29.80
C SER A 252 10.63 -6.17 -30.27
N LEU A 253 10.13 -5.00 -29.83
CA LEU A 253 8.78 -4.49 -30.11
C LEU A 253 8.43 -4.44 -31.61
N ASP A 254 9.41 -4.11 -32.47
CA ASP A 254 9.21 -4.07 -33.92
C ASP A 254 9.54 -5.37 -34.63
N ARG A 255 10.30 -6.25 -33.99
CA ARG A 255 10.88 -7.44 -34.62
C ARG A 255 10.07 -8.71 -34.36
N THR A 256 9.13 -8.68 -33.43
CA THR A 256 8.50 -9.90 -32.95
C THR A 256 6.98 -9.84 -32.94
N THR A 257 6.38 -10.51 -33.92
CA THR A 257 5.00 -10.99 -33.81
C THR A 257 5.07 -12.47 -33.46
N ALA A 258 4.37 -12.88 -32.39
CA ALA A 258 4.16 -14.31 -32.12
C ALA A 258 3.58 -14.96 -33.39
N LYS A 259 4.04 -16.17 -33.73
CA LYS A 259 3.43 -16.92 -34.85
C LYS A 259 1.96 -17.18 -34.54
N ALA A 260 1.14 -17.43 -35.57
CA ALA A 260 -0.30 -17.63 -35.39
C ALA A 260 -0.66 -18.77 -34.41
N ASP A 261 0.22 -19.77 -34.29
CA ASP A 261 0.11 -20.93 -33.40
C ASP A 261 0.82 -20.74 -32.04
N GLU A 262 1.31 -19.53 -31.75
CA GLU A 262 1.99 -19.17 -30.50
C GLU A 262 1.20 -18.16 -29.68
N SER A 263 1.48 -18.16 -28.39
CA SER A 263 0.96 -17.24 -27.38
C SER A 263 2.13 -16.56 -26.69
N ASP A 264 2.07 -15.24 -26.58
CA ASP A 264 2.96 -14.44 -25.77
C ASP A 264 2.39 -14.34 -24.35
N LEU A 265 2.97 -15.12 -23.44
CA LEU A 265 2.50 -15.30 -22.07
C LEU A 265 3.31 -14.43 -21.12
N LEU A 266 2.63 -13.56 -20.37
CA LEU A 266 3.19 -12.89 -19.20
C LEU A 266 2.75 -13.61 -17.92
N ILE A 267 3.70 -14.14 -17.17
CA ILE A 267 3.47 -14.71 -15.84
C ILE A 267 3.87 -13.66 -14.80
N ILE A 268 2.92 -13.29 -13.95
CA ILE A 268 3.10 -12.35 -12.84
C ILE A 268 3.04 -13.14 -11.55
N VAL A 269 4.08 -13.04 -10.72
CA VAL A 269 4.16 -13.68 -9.42
C VAL A 269 4.28 -12.61 -8.33
N GLN A 270 3.27 -12.55 -7.48
CA GLN A 270 3.14 -11.61 -6.38
C GLN A 270 3.35 -12.32 -5.04
N ASN A 271 4.37 -11.95 -4.27
CA ASN A 271 4.81 -12.72 -3.10
C ASN A 271 4.81 -11.87 -1.83
N GLY A 272 4.38 -12.44 -0.70
CA GLY A 272 4.47 -11.85 0.64
C GLY A 272 3.50 -10.69 0.90
N LEU A 273 3.43 -10.25 2.15
CA LEU A 273 2.54 -9.16 2.56
C LEU A 273 3.31 -7.84 2.66
N ALA A 274 2.66 -6.72 2.36
CA ALA A 274 3.25 -5.41 2.57
C ALA A 274 3.67 -5.24 4.04
N PRO A 275 4.76 -4.49 4.30
CA PRO A 275 5.27 -4.30 5.65
C PRO A 275 4.23 -3.64 6.55
N ALA A 276 4.26 -4.00 7.84
CA ALA A 276 3.53 -3.24 8.84
C ALA A 276 4.18 -1.89 9.08
N ARG A 277 3.40 -0.93 9.59
CA ARG A 277 3.93 0.32 10.10
C ARG A 277 3.84 0.29 11.63
N GLY A 278 4.99 0.42 12.28
CA GLY A 278 5.12 0.48 13.72
C GLY A 278 5.41 1.89 14.21
N SER A 279 5.64 2.02 15.51
CA SER A 279 5.96 3.27 16.19
C SER A 279 7.15 3.05 17.12
N VAL A 280 8.11 3.97 17.10
CA VAL A 280 9.23 4.04 18.05
C VAL A 280 9.12 5.34 18.82
N GLN A 281 9.22 5.25 20.15
CA GLN A 281 9.22 6.41 21.03
C GLN A 281 10.65 6.77 21.41
N LEU A 282 11.02 8.02 21.13
CA LEU A 282 12.33 8.56 21.42
C LEU A 282 12.21 9.55 22.59
N PRO A 283 12.86 9.29 23.73
CA PRO A 283 12.88 10.25 24.82
C PRO A 283 13.76 11.45 24.45
N VAL A 284 13.20 12.65 24.62
CA VAL A 284 13.91 13.91 24.41
C VAL A 284 13.67 14.85 25.59
N THR A 285 14.61 15.76 25.80
CA THR A 285 14.46 16.84 26.77
C THR A 285 14.20 18.13 26.01
N VAL A 286 13.04 18.74 26.23
CA VAL A 286 12.70 20.05 25.67
C VAL A 286 12.94 21.10 26.75
N ASP A 287 13.80 22.07 26.48
CA ASP A 287 14.03 23.20 27.38
C ASP A 287 12.95 24.27 27.17
N ILE A 288 12.25 24.63 28.25
CA ILE A 288 11.28 25.72 28.27
C ILE A 288 11.75 26.74 29.31
N GLU A 289 12.28 27.88 28.86
CA GLU A 289 12.77 28.97 29.74
C GLU A 289 13.79 28.49 30.80
N GLY A 290 14.71 27.59 30.44
CA GLY A 290 15.71 27.01 31.34
C GLY A 290 15.18 25.86 32.21
N GLN A 291 13.92 25.46 32.02
CA GLN A 291 13.33 24.30 32.69
C GLN A 291 13.35 23.10 31.73
N PRO A 292 14.14 22.04 32.02
CA PRO A 292 14.16 20.84 31.19
C PRO A 292 12.90 19.99 31.42
N ILE A 293 12.13 19.79 30.35
CA ILE A 293 10.92 18.97 30.37
C ILE A 293 11.15 17.68 29.58
N PRO A 294 11.18 16.50 30.24
CA PRO A 294 11.31 15.24 29.54
C PRO A 294 10.01 14.94 28.79
N THR A 295 10.14 14.65 27.51
CA THR A 295 9.06 14.47 26.54
C THR A 295 9.36 13.24 25.70
N LEU A 296 8.35 12.50 25.29
CA LEU A 296 8.50 11.44 24.29
C LEU A 296 8.09 11.98 22.93
N MET A 297 8.85 11.62 21.90
CA MET A 297 8.49 11.86 20.51
C MET A 297 8.29 10.53 19.79
N SER A 298 7.15 10.36 19.14
CA SER A 298 6.76 9.11 18.48
C SER A 298 7.00 9.21 16.98
N PHE A 299 7.82 8.31 16.44
CA PHE A 299 8.15 8.26 15.02
C PHE A 299 7.71 6.92 14.40
N PRO A 300 7.16 6.94 13.18
CA PRO A 300 6.79 5.71 12.49
C PRO A 300 8.02 4.94 12.00
N ILE A 301 7.92 3.62 11.99
CA ILE A 301 8.93 2.70 11.43
C ILE A 301 8.25 1.68 10.51
N MET A 302 8.99 1.11 9.55
CA MET A 302 8.48 -0.02 8.75
C MET A 302 8.96 -1.34 9.33
N VAL A 303 8.03 -2.28 9.52
CA VAL A 303 8.30 -3.63 10.02
C VAL A 303 8.02 -4.62 8.89
N ALA A 304 9.07 -5.22 8.36
CA ALA A 304 8.96 -6.13 7.22
C ALA A 304 8.18 -7.41 7.57
N ASP A 305 7.41 -7.91 6.60
CA ASP A 305 6.80 -9.24 6.68
C ASP A 305 7.76 -10.28 6.12
N HIS A 306 8.13 -11.26 6.95
CA HIS A 306 9.02 -12.36 6.56
C HIS A 306 8.28 -13.70 6.48
N SER A 307 6.95 -13.67 6.46
CA SER A 307 6.12 -14.88 6.48
C SER A 307 6.27 -15.73 5.22
N THR A 308 6.68 -15.11 4.10
CA THR A 308 6.71 -15.75 2.79
C THR A 308 8.13 -15.77 2.25
N SER A 309 8.69 -16.96 2.01
CA SER A 309 10.06 -17.05 1.50
C SER A 309 10.20 -16.49 0.08
N ALA A 310 11.40 -16.04 -0.28
CA ALA A 310 11.66 -15.54 -1.63
C ALA A 310 11.54 -16.66 -2.69
N LEU A 311 11.04 -16.31 -3.88
CA LEU A 311 10.97 -17.20 -5.04
C LEU A 311 11.87 -16.63 -6.14
N SER A 312 12.78 -17.43 -6.69
CA SER A 312 13.72 -16.98 -7.74
C SER A 312 13.39 -17.56 -9.12
N GLN A 313 12.64 -18.66 -9.17
CA GLN A 313 12.36 -19.40 -10.39
C GLN A 313 11.03 -20.13 -10.30
N ILE A 314 10.45 -20.38 -11.47
CA ILE A 314 9.32 -21.29 -11.68
C ILE A 314 9.73 -22.32 -12.73
N SER A 315 8.90 -23.35 -12.94
CA SER A 315 9.03 -24.23 -14.10
C SER A 315 7.78 -24.16 -14.97
N VAL A 316 7.97 -24.11 -16.28
CA VAL A 316 6.89 -24.26 -17.27
C VAL A 316 7.26 -25.43 -18.20
N ASP A 317 6.39 -26.43 -18.27
CA ASP A 317 6.59 -27.69 -18.99
C ASP A 317 7.94 -28.37 -18.66
N GLY A 318 8.31 -28.36 -17.39
CA GLY A 318 9.57 -28.94 -16.89
C GLY A 318 10.81 -28.09 -17.15
N ARG A 319 10.70 -26.96 -17.86
CA ARG A 319 11.81 -26.02 -18.09
C ARG A 319 11.83 -24.94 -17.03
N LYS A 320 12.99 -24.69 -16.42
CA LYS A 320 13.16 -23.63 -15.41
C LYS A 320 13.13 -22.26 -16.06
N GLN A 321 12.41 -21.32 -15.46
CA GLN A 321 12.28 -19.93 -15.89
C GLN A 321 12.69 -19.03 -14.74
N LYS A 322 13.59 -18.09 -15.01
CA LYS A 322 14.00 -17.07 -14.04
C LYS A 322 12.89 -16.03 -13.89
N LEU A 323 12.65 -15.62 -12.64
CA LEU A 323 11.77 -14.50 -12.33
C LEU A 323 12.57 -13.20 -12.21
N THR A 324 12.08 -12.14 -12.83
CA THR A 324 12.65 -10.78 -12.74
C THR A 324 11.81 -9.97 -11.77
N ALA A 325 12.38 -9.52 -10.65
CA ALA A 325 11.70 -8.63 -9.72
C ALA A 325 11.61 -7.21 -10.31
N LEU A 326 10.40 -6.67 -10.39
CA LEU A 326 10.14 -5.33 -10.93
C LEU A 326 9.50 -4.38 -9.92
N ASN A 327 9.05 -4.87 -8.76
CA ASN A 327 8.46 -4.07 -7.70
C ASN A 327 8.79 -4.61 -6.31
N SER A 328 8.95 -3.71 -5.33
CA SER A 328 9.00 -4.03 -3.90
C SER A 328 8.27 -2.95 -3.10
N VAL A 329 7.12 -3.30 -2.53
CA VAL A 329 6.35 -2.42 -1.64
C VAL A 329 7.13 -2.15 -0.36
N SER A 330 7.93 -3.09 0.13
CA SER A 330 8.85 -2.84 1.25
C SER A 330 9.88 -1.75 0.97
N ALA A 331 10.43 -1.68 -0.24
CA ALA A 331 11.32 -0.59 -0.63
C ALA A 331 10.54 0.72 -0.84
N MET A 332 9.40 0.67 -1.53
CA MET A 332 8.56 1.84 -1.83
C MET A 332 7.99 2.50 -0.57
N SER A 333 7.54 1.71 0.40
CA SER A 333 7.00 2.20 1.69
C SER A 333 8.08 2.82 2.57
N ARG A 334 9.29 2.23 2.62
CA ARG A 334 10.45 2.86 3.27
C ARG A 334 10.86 4.15 2.57
N ARG A 335 10.79 4.19 1.23
CA ARG A 335 11.01 5.42 0.48
C ARG A 335 9.95 6.48 0.80
N ALA A 336 8.68 6.09 0.86
CA ALA A 336 7.59 7.00 1.23
C ALA A 336 7.80 7.57 2.64
N LEU A 337 8.14 6.71 3.60
CA LEU A 337 8.45 7.13 4.97
C LEU A 337 9.62 8.12 4.99
N ARG A 338 10.71 7.82 4.26
CA ARG A 338 11.86 8.72 4.13
C ARG A 338 11.48 10.08 3.56
N ASP A 339 10.67 10.12 2.51
CA ASP A 339 10.20 11.35 1.87
C ASP A 339 9.24 12.13 2.80
N ASP A 340 8.48 11.45 3.65
CA ASP A 340 7.55 12.05 4.62
C ASP A 340 8.24 12.53 5.92
N MET A 341 9.44 12.02 6.24
CA MET A 341 10.14 12.30 7.51
C MET A 341 10.28 13.80 7.83
N PRO A 342 10.65 14.70 6.89
CA PRO A 342 10.75 16.13 7.20
C PRO A 342 9.46 16.71 7.79
N GLY A 343 8.30 16.38 7.21
CA GLY A 343 7.01 16.83 7.72
C GLY A 343 6.63 16.15 9.04
N ILE A 344 6.98 14.87 9.21
CA ILE A 344 6.76 14.14 10.48
C ILE A 344 7.59 14.77 11.60
N ILE A 345 8.87 15.06 11.36
CA ILE A 345 9.76 15.69 12.34
C ILE A 345 9.24 17.08 12.71
N LEU A 346 8.85 17.89 11.72
CA LEU A 346 8.31 19.23 11.94
C LEU A 346 7.12 19.19 12.91
N ARG A 347 6.10 18.39 12.60
CA ARG A 347 4.89 18.27 13.43
C ARG A 347 5.16 17.65 14.80
N THR A 348 6.04 16.65 14.86
CA THR A 348 6.39 15.96 16.12
C THR A 348 7.19 16.87 17.05
N THR A 349 8.14 17.64 16.51
CA THR A 349 8.89 18.66 17.25
C THR A 349 7.96 19.73 17.79
N TYR A 350 7.05 20.26 16.98
CA TYR A 350 6.07 21.25 17.43
C TYR A 350 5.16 20.71 18.54
N ARG A 351 4.69 19.46 18.40
CA ARG A 351 3.91 18.76 19.44
C ARG A 351 4.67 18.63 20.75
N ALA A 352 5.93 18.21 20.67
CA ALA A 352 6.80 18.09 21.84
C ALA A 352 6.99 19.44 22.54
N GLN A 353 7.25 20.52 21.79
CA GLN A 353 7.38 21.87 22.36
C GLN A 353 6.09 22.37 23.01
N SER A 354 4.94 22.13 22.38
CA SER A 354 3.63 22.53 22.90
C SER A 354 3.31 21.77 24.20
N TYR A 355 3.55 20.45 24.22
CA TYR A 355 3.39 19.62 25.40
C TYR A 355 4.32 20.07 26.53
N ALA A 356 5.60 20.28 26.22
CA ALA A 356 6.59 20.73 27.19
C ALA A 356 6.21 22.09 27.81
N SER A 357 5.75 23.03 26.98
CA SER A 357 5.30 24.36 27.42
C SER A 357 4.11 24.27 28.37
N PHE A 358 3.12 23.43 28.05
CA PHE A 358 1.98 23.18 28.92
C PHE A 358 2.42 22.57 30.26
N GLN A 359 3.32 21.58 30.23
CA GLN A 359 3.83 20.94 31.44
C GLN A 359 4.65 21.90 32.32
N ALA A 360 5.47 22.76 31.72
CA ALA A 360 6.23 23.80 32.44
C ALA A 360 5.28 24.77 33.17
N GLN A 361 4.19 25.22 32.51
CA GLN A 361 3.17 26.05 33.16
C GLN A 361 2.49 25.34 34.33
N GLN A 362 2.19 24.04 34.20
CA GLN A 362 1.57 23.27 35.26
C GLN A 362 2.53 23.06 36.45
N LEU A 363 3.82 22.83 36.19
CA LEU A 363 4.86 22.73 37.21
C LEU A 363 5.02 24.06 37.97
N LYS A 364 4.90 25.21 37.30
CA LYS A 364 4.90 26.54 37.96
C LYS A 364 3.67 26.77 38.86
N LYS A 365 2.51 26.24 38.48
CA LYS A 365 1.24 26.43 39.21
C LYS A 365 1.07 25.48 40.41
N ASP A 366 1.33 24.19 40.23
CA ASP A 366 1.13 23.14 41.24
C ASP A 366 2.17 22.02 41.01
N PRO A 367 3.39 22.16 41.57
CA PRO A 367 4.51 21.26 41.29
C PRO A 367 4.22 19.79 41.63
N GLU A 368 3.55 19.54 42.75
CA GLU A 368 3.30 18.18 43.23
C GLU A 368 2.25 17.47 42.36
N ARG A 369 1.12 18.13 42.06
CA ARG A 369 0.15 17.54 41.11
C ARG A 369 0.68 17.45 39.68
N ALA A 370 1.56 18.35 39.27
CA ALA A 370 2.15 18.32 37.93
C ALA A 370 3.10 17.12 37.76
N LYS A 371 3.93 16.81 38.76
CA LYS A 371 4.77 15.59 38.76
C LYS A 371 3.95 14.31 38.74
N GLU A 372 2.83 14.26 39.46
CA GLU A 372 1.90 13.13 39.43
C GLU A 372 1.28 12.94 38.03
N ARG A 373 0.76 14.02 37.43
CA ARG A 373 0.21 13.99 36.06
C ARG A 373 1.25 13.65 35.00
N GLN A 374 2.50 14.09 35.16
CA GLN A 374 3.58 13.76 34.25
C GLN A 374 3.84 12.24 34.18
N ARG A 375 3.68 11.52 35.29
CA ARG A 375 3.77 10.05 35.30
C ARG A 375 2.60 9.36 34.57
N LEU A 376 1.45 10.02 34.49
CA LEU A 376 0.23 9.49 33.87
C LEU A 376 0.14 9.83 32.35
N ASN A 377 0.71 10.95 31.90
CA ASN A 377 0.56 11.48 30.54
C ASN A 377 1.46 10.84 29.46
N VAL A 378 2.31 9.88 29.81
CA VAL A 378 3.25 9.21 28.89
C VAL A 378 2.55 8.41 27.77
N LEU A 379 1.21 8.30 27.78
CA LEU A 379 0.47 7.32 26.97
C LEU A 379 -0.26 7.86 25.72
N ILE A 380 -0.20 9.15 25.38
CA ILE A 380 -1.13 9.72 24.34
C ILE A 380 -0.49 9.91 22.96
N GLU A 381 0.84 9.85 22.84
CA GLU A 381 1.47 9.98 21.53
C GLU A 381 1.84 8.61 20.95
N ASP A 382 1.29 8.33 19.77
CA ASP A 382 1.66 7.17 18.97
C ASP A 382 1.64 7.56 17.49
N ALA A 383 2.54 6.98 16.70
CA ALA A 383 2.55 7.20 15.27
C ALA A 383 1.34 6.53 14.61
N ASP A 384 0.92 7.05 13.45
CA ASP A 384 -0.06 6.35 12.63
C ASP A 384 0.55 5.06 12.07
N THR A 385 -0.04 3.92 12.44
CA THR A 385 0.38 2.56 12.07
C THR A 385 -0.46 1.97 10.93
N ARG A 386 -1.42 2.73 10.39
CA ARG A 386 -2.29 2.29 9.30
C ARG A 386 -1.52 2.18 7.98
N THR A 387 -1.73 1.08 7.27
CA THR A 387 -1.21 0.82 5.91
C THR A 387 -1.97 -0.35 5.28
N TRP A 388 -1.98 -0.47 3.96
CA TRP A 388 -2.56 -1.61 3.23
C TRP A 388 -1.67 -2.85 3.41
N ARG A 389 -2.06 -3.76 4.31
CA ARG A 389 -1.28 -4.91 4.77
C ARG A 389 -1.39 -6.15 3.88
N THR A 390 -2.51 -6.37 3.21
CA THR A 390 -2.67 -7.52 2.29
C THR A 390 -2.02 -7.31 0.92
N LEU A 391 -1.64 -6.07 0.60
CA LEU A 391 -0.99 -5.73 -0.66
C LEU A 391 0.27 -6.60 -0.87
N PRO A 392 0.53 -7.10 -2.10
CA PRO A 392 1.73 -7.86 -2.37
C PRO A 392 3.02 -7.10 -2.16
N ASP A 393 3.96 -7.68 -1.41
CA ASP A 393 5.26 -7.05 -1.20
C ASP A 393 6.07 -7.00 -2.49
N THR A 394 6.40 -8.17 -3.03
CA THR A 394 7.24 -8.24 -4.24
C THR A 394 6.42 -8.67 -5.44
N THR A 395 6.66 -8.01 -6.58
CA THR A 395 6.11 -8.44 -7.87
C THR A 395 7.25 -8.81 -8.80
N GLN A 396 7.22 -10.05 -9.26
CA GLN A 396 8.18 -10.60 -10.20
C GLN A 396 7.46 -11.08 -11.44
N VAL A 397 8.15 -11.07 -12.57
CA VAL A 397 7.57 -11.48 -13.84
C VAL A 397 8.51 -12.37 -14.63
N THR A 398 7.93 -13.17 -15.52
CA THR A 398 8.63 -13.77 -16.65
C THR A 398 7.72 -13.73 -17.87
N ARG A 399 8.30 -13.51 -19.05
CA ARG A 399 7.57 -13.42 -20.31
C ARG A 399 8.07 -14.52 -21.24
N LEU A 400 7.14 -15.35 -21.73
CA LEU A 400 7.44 -16.57 -22.48
C LEU A 400 6.66 -16.57 -23.79
N ARG A 401 7.23 -17.22 -24.81
CA ARG A 401 6.48 -17.58 -26.01
C ARG A 401 6.34 -19.09 -26.06
N LEU A 402 5.09 -19.54 -26.08
CA LEU A 402 4.73 -20.95 -26.04
C LEU A 402 3.74 -21.24 -27.17
N LYS A 403 3.64 -22.51 -27.57
CA LYS A 403 2.57 -22.91 -28.50
C LYS A 403 1.22 -22.74 -27.83
N LYS A 404 0.17 -22.51 -28.61
CA LYS A 404 -1.20 -22.64 -28.10
C LYS A 404 -1.46 -24.10 -27.70
N GLY A 405 -2.17 -24.31 -26.61
CA GLY A 405 -2.44 -25.65 -26.08
C GLY A 405 -2.42 -25.73 -24.57
N GLN A 406 -2.28 -26.95 -24.05
CA GLN A 406 -2.22 -27.23 -22.61
C GLN A 406 -0.78 -27.14 -22.13
N HIS A 407 -0.59 -26.43 -21.02
CA HIS A 407 0.70 -26.22 -20.38
C HIS A 407 0.61 -26.49 -18.89
N ARG A 408 1.78 -26.70 -18.29
CA ARG A 408 1.94 -26.96 -16.87
C ARG A 408 2.93 -25.99 -16.27
N LEU A 409 2.56 -25.36 -15.18
CA LEU A 409 3.41 -24.45 -14.42
C LEU A 409 3.58 -24.98 -12.98
N THR A 410 4.81 -24.94 -12.48
CA THR A 410 5.19 -25.45 -11.16
C THR A 410 5.94 -24.37 -10.38
N LEU A 411 5.47 -24.05 -9.17
CA LEU A 411 6.05 -23.02 -8.28
C LEU A 411 6.84 -23.67 -7.14
N GLY A 412 8.01 -24.22 -7.46
CA GLY A 412 8.84 -24.92 -6.48
C GLY A 412 8.07 -26.08 -5.83
N LYS A 413 7.99 -26.07 -4.50
CA LYS A 413 7.20 -27.05 -3.71
C LYS A 413 5.78 -26.57 -3.38
N THR A 414 5.43 -25.35 -3.75
CA THR A 414 4.18 -24.68 -3.33
C THR A 414 2.96 -25.23 -4.07
N GLY A 415 3.11 -25.58 -5.36
CA GLY A 415 2.00 -26.12 -6.14
C GLY A 415 2.28 -26.22 -7.63
N GLU A 416 1.34 -26.87 -8.32
CA GLU A 416 1.27 -27.01 -9.78
C GLU A 416 -0.05 -26.42 -10.29
N LEU A 417 -0.01 -25.74 -11.44
CA LEU A 417 -1.16 -25.24 -12.17
C LEU A 417 -1.11 -25.75 -13.60
N ARG A 418 -2.23 -26.29 -14.08
CA ARG A 418 -2.46 -26.57 -15.50
C ARG A 418 -3.28 -25.44 -16.10
N PHE A 419 -2.88 -24.98 -17.28
CA PHE A 419 -3.55 -23.86 -17.95
C PHE A 419 -3.53 -24.07 -19.47
N LYS A 420 -4.48 -23.43 -20.13
CA LYS A 420 -4.61 -23.45 -21.59
C LYS A 420 -4.21 -22.10 -22.16
N LEU A 421 -3.38 -22.11 -23.19
CA LEU A 421 -3.08 -20.96 -24.02
C LEU A 421 -3.86 -21.04 -25.32
N ASP A 422 -4.70 -20.05 -25.57
CA ASP A 422 -5.53 -19.96 -26.78
C ASP A 422 -5.59 -18.55 -27.37
N GLN A 423 -5.12 -17.54 -26.64
CA GLN A 423 -5.01 -16.17 -27.12
C GLN A 423 -3.60 -15.84 -27.60
N ARG A 424 -3.46 -14.80 -28.41
CA ARG A 424 -2.15 -14.32 -28.87
C ARG A 424 -1.33 -13.71 -27.72
N TYR A 425 -2.00 -13.00 -26.82
CA TYR A 425 -1.42 -12.45 -25.60
C TYR A 425 -2.24 -12.97 -24.42
N GLN A 426 -1.59 -13.43 -23.37
CA GLN A 426 -2.26 -13.99 -22.20
C GLN A 426 -1.46 -13.68 -20.94
N VAL A 427 -2.17 -13.40 -19.84
CA VAL A 427 -1.56 -13.09 -18.55
C VAL A 427 -2.00 -14.14 -17.54
N ILE A 428 -1.04 -14.68 -16.79
CA ILE A 428 -1.31 -15.52 -15.62
C ILE A 428 -0.79 -14.78 -14.40
N SER A 429 -1.66 -14.52 -13.43
CA SER A 429 -1.29 -13.89 -12.18
C SER A 429 -1.38 -14.90 -11.04
N LEU A 430 -0.32 -14.95 -10.23
CA LEU A 430 -0.15 -15.88 -9.12
C LEU A 430 0.17 -15.07 -7.87
N ARG A 431 -0.46 -15.42 -6.76
CA ARG A 431 -0.27 -14.78 -5.47
C ARG A 431 0.20 -15.82 -4.47
N ARG A 432 1.33 -15.57 -3.80
CA ARG A 432 1.84 -16.43 -2.74
C ARG A 432 1.91 -15.68 -1.42
N VAL A 433 1.37 -16.32 -0.37
CA VAL A 433 1.40 -15.84 1.02
C VAL A 433 1.66 -17.05 1.92
N GLY A 434 2.75 -17.02 2.69
CA GLY A 434 3.27 -18.18 3.40
C GLY A 434 3.59 -19.33 2.44
N ASP A 435 3.01 -20.50 2.70
CA ASP A 435 3.11 -21.68 1.84
C ASP A 435 1.89 -21.85 0.91
N GLN A 436 0.98 -20.88 0.89
CA GLN A 436 -0.23 -20.93 0.08
C GLN A 436 -0.03 -20.26 -1.28
N LEU A 437 -0.59 -20.90 -2.31
CA LEU A 437 -0.63 -20.39 -3.67
C LEU A 437 -2.08 -20.11 -4.07
N PHE A 438 -2.37 -18.85 -4.38
CA PHE A 438 -3.64 -18.39 -4.92
C PHE A 438 -3.45 -18.10 -6.41
N VAL A 439 -4.24 -18.77 -7.25
CA VAL A 439 -4.25 -18.53 -8.70
C VAL A 439 -5.26 -17.44 -8.99
N ILE A 440 -4.79 -16.32 -9.54
CA ILE A 440 -5.64 -15.19 -9.90
C ILE A 440 -6.12 -15.41 -11.32
N ALA A 441 -7.14 -16.24 -11.43
CA ALA A 441 -7.87 -16.53 -12.64
C ALA A 441 -9.37 -16.40 -12.31
N PRO A 442 -10.24 -16.15 -13.30
CA PRO A 442 -11.66 -16.31 -13.07
C PRO A 442 -11.89 -17.70 -12.47
N ALA A 443 -12.55 -17.74 -11.31
CA ALA A 443 -13.17 -18.99 -10.85
C ALA A 443 -13.97 -19.56 -12.03
N PRO A 444 -14.05 -20.89 -12.22
CA PRO A 444 -15.02 -21.41 -13.16
C PRO A 444 -16.37 -20.76 -12.83
N LEU A 445 -16.97 -20.09 -13.81
CA LEU A 445 -18.36 -19.67 -13.77
C LEU A 445 -19.23 -20.94 -13.84
N GLU A 446 -19.12 -21.78 -12.81
CA GLU A 446 -19.97 -22.92 -12.57
C GLU A 446 -20.36 -22.88 -11.08
N LYS A 447 -21.29 -21.97 -10.76
CA LYS A 447 -22.47 -22.48 -10.06
C LYS A 447 -23.30 -23.18 -11.13
N ASN A 448 -23.05 -24.46 -11.32
CA ASN A 448 -23.95 -25.30 -12.09
C ASN A 448 -25.30 -25.33 -11.34
N PRO A 449 -26.42 -24.80 -11.87
CA PRO A 449 -27.73 -24.90 -11.23
C PRO A 449 -28.42 -26.25 -11.51
N LEU A 450 -27.69 -27.31 -11.89
CA LEU A 450 -28.25 -28.63 -12.19
C LEU A 450 -28.40 -29.54 -10.95
N ALA A 451 -28.80 -28.98 -9.81
CA ALA A 451 -29.16 -29.75 -8.61
C ALA A 451 -30.60 -29.47 -8.12
N ALA A 452 -31.53 -29.12 -9.02
CA ALA A 452 -32.93 -28.87 -8.64
C ALA A 452 -34.00 -29.49 -9.56
N TRP A 453 -33.65 -30.38 -10.50
CA TRP A 453 -34.62 -30.92 -11.49
C TRP A 453 -34.56 -32.43 -11.72
N PHE A 454 -34.08 -33.22 -10.75
CA PHE A 454 -34.30 -34.66 -10.74
C PHE A 454 -34.54 -35.15 -9.31
N ASP A 455 -35.72 -34.82 -8.78
CA ASP A 455 -36.34 -35.55 -7.67
C ASP A 455 -37.86 -35.45 -7.83
N HIS A 456 -38.35 -36.11 -8.88
CA HIS A 456 -39.72 -36.64 -8.99
C HIS A 456 -39.72 -37.71 -10.08
N GLN A 457 -39.25 -38.90 -9.71
CA GLN A 457 -39.83 -40.19 -10.11
C GLN A 457 -39.32 -41.30 -9.19
#